data_AF-A0A4Q5RJ96-F1
#
_entry.id   AF-A0A4Q5RJ96-F1
#
_cell.length_a   1.000
_cell.length_b   1.000
_cell.length_c   1.000
_cell.angle_alpha   90.00
_cell.angle_beta   90.00
_cell.angle_gamma   90.00
#
_symmetry.space_group_name_H-M   'P 1'
#
loop_
_entity.id
_entity.type
_entity.pdbx_description
1 polymer ?
#
loop_
_entity_poly.entity_id
_entity_poly.type
_entity_poly.pdbx_seq_one_letter_code
_entity_poly.pdbx_strand_id
1 'polypeptide(L)'
;MNLIHYPGKPYPLGATWDGKGVNFALYANNATAVELCLFDEHNQETKIEVTERTHYIWHIYLPEISHGQFYGYRVHGPYEPQNGLRFNANKLLIDPYAKSIAGPVNWHESVFGYNLNDEAKDLSFSTTDSSPYIPKSVVINPNFDWEDDQKPDIPLHETLIYETHVKGFTKLLPELPENIRGTYAGLSHPSTINHLKKLGITAVELMPVHHFIIDEHLQKKGLSNYWGYNTIGFFAPDVRYSSSGMHGEQVIEFKQMVKELHKAGLEVIIDVVYNHTAEGSELGPTLCFRGIDNPCYYRLTDDNNRYYMDYTGTGNT
;
A
#
# COMPACT_ATOMS: atom_id res chain seq x y z
N MET A 1 -26.43 -9.93 -3.49
CA MET A 1 -26.27 -10.87 -4.63
C MET A 1 -25.65 -12.14 -4.10
N ASN A 2 -26.13 -13.32 -4.50
CA ASN A 2 -25.42 -14.57 -4.22
C ASN A 2 -24.25 -14.68 -5.21
N LEU A 3 -23.10 -14.13 -4.84
CA LEU A 3 -21.87 -14.31 -5.59
C LEU A 3 -21.44 -15.77 -5.46
N ILE A 4 -21.34 -16.46 -6.59
CA ILE A 4 -20.73 -17.79 -6.65
C ILE A 4 -19.27 -17.61 -6.22
N HIS A 5 -18.80 -18.46 -5.31
CA HIS A 5 -17.41 -18.48 -4.88
C HIS A 5 -16.91 -19.92 -4.77
N TYR A 6 -15.61 -20.08 -4.90
CA TYR A 6 -14.90 -21.36 -4.80
C TYR A 6 -13.82 -21.26 -3.74
N PRO A 7 -13.25 -22.40 -3.29
CA PRO A 7 -12.28 -22.37 -2.22
C PRO A 7 -11.04 -21.50 -2.48
N GLY A 8 -10.61 -21.39 -3.73
CA GLY A 8 -9.36 -20.69 -4.07
C GLY A 8 -8.12 -21.42 -3.56
N LYS A 9 -7.03 -20.67 -3.41
CA LYS A 9 -5.70 -21.18 -3.03
C LYS A 9 -5.05 -20.24 -2.01
N PRO A 10 -4.29 -20.77 -1.04
CA PRO A 10 -3.56 -19.95 -0.06
C PRO A 10 -2.37 -19.18 -0.67
N TYR A 11 -1.98 -19.48 -1.91
CA TYR A 11 -0.86 -18.82 -2.57
C TYR A 11 -1.17 -18.49 -4.04
N PRO A 12 -0.60 -17.38 -4.56
CA PRO A 12 0.18 -16.37 -3.82
C PRO A 12 -0.70 -15.52 -2.87
N LEU A 13 -0.07 -14.82 -1.92
CA LEU A 13 -0.75 -13.87 -1.04
C LEU A 13 -1.21 -12.62 -1.80
N GLY A 14 -2.31 -12.02 -1.34
CA GLY A 14 -3.01 -10.90 -1.96
C GLY A 14 -4.07 -11.33 -2.99
N ALA A 15 -4.58 -10.35 -3.72
CA ALA A 15 -5.49 -10.58 -4.84
C ALA A 15 -4.74 -10.86 -6.16
N THR A 16 -5.04 -12.00 -6.79
CA THR A 16 -4.44 -12.43 -8.06
C THR A 16 -5.52 -12.71 -9.10
N TRP A 17 -5.57 -11.89 -10.15
CA TRP A 17 -6.44 -12.09 -11.30
C TRP A 17 -5.80 -13.04 -12.31
N ASP A 18 -6.54 -14.06 -12.75
CA ASP A 18 -6.04 -15.12 -13.65
C ASP A 18 -6.66 -15.10 -15.06
N GLY A 19 -7.45 -14.07 -15.37
CA GLY A 19 -8.20 -13.95 -16.62
C GLY A 19 -9.64 -14.46 -16.55
N LYS A 20 -10.01 -15.23 -15.51
CA LYS A 20 -11.37 -15.77 -15.31
C LYS A 20 -12.01 -15.34 -14.00
N GLY A 21 -11.20 -14.96 -13.02
CA GLY A 21 -11.64 -14.49 -11.72
C GLY A 21 -10.45 -14.03 -10.89
N VAL A 22 -10.70 -13.84 -9.60
CA VAL A 22 -9.68 -13.38 -8.65
C VAL A 22 -9.57 -14.36 -7.50
N ASN A 23 -8.35 -14.81 -7.23
CA ASN A 23 -7.99 -15.50 -6.00
C ASN A 23 -7.56 -14.46 -4.96
N PHE A 24 -8.21 -14.44 -3.80
CA PHE A 24 -7.82 -13.63 -2.64
C PHE A 24 -7.19 -14.54 -1.60
N ALA A 25 -6.05 -14.14 -1.04
CA ALA A 25 -5.39 -14.85 0.04
C ALA A 25 -4.79 -13.87 1.06
N LEU A 26 -5.19 -14.00 2.33
CA LEU A 26 -4.79 -13.12 3.42
C LEU A 26 -4.18 -13.93 4.58
N TYR A 27 -2.96 -13.59 4.98
CA TYR A 27 -2.40 -14.08 6.23
C TYR A 27 -3.08 -13.39 7.41
N ALA A 28 -3.68 -14.18 8.31
CA ALA A 28 -4.20 -13.72 9.59
C ALA A 28 -4.30 -14.92 10.55
N ASN A 29 -3.27 -15.10 11.39
CA ASN A 29 -3.14 -16.24 12.29
C ASN A 29 -4.15 -16.16 13.45
N ASN A 30 -4.20 -15.01 14.12
CA ASN A 30 -5.01 -14.79 15.32
C ASN A 30 -6.46 -14.37 15.02
N ALA A 31 -6.83 -14.23 13.75
CA ALA A 31 -8.19 -13.90 13.35
C ALA A 31 -9.16 -15.05 13.63
N THR A 32 -10.38 -14.71 14.06
CA THR A 32 -11.49 -15.65 14.28
C THR A 32 -12.44 -15.71 13.08
N ALA A 33 -12.52 -14.66 12.28
CA ALA A 33 -13.22 -14.63 11.00
C ALA A 33 -12.65 -13.53 10.09
N VAL A 34 -12.80 -13.69 8.77
CA VAL A 34 -12.38 -12.70 7.77
C VAL A 34 -13.55 -12.45 6.81
N GLU A 35 -13.88 -11.18 6.59
CA GLU A 35 -14.78 -10.76 5.52
C GLU A 35 -13.96 -10.06 4.43
N LEU A 36 -14.11 -10.52 3.18
CA LEU A 36 -13.69 -9.80 1.99
C LEU A 36 -14.77 -8.79 1.63
N CYS A 37 -14.39 -7.52 1.56
CA CYS A 37 -15.30 -6.42 1.23
C CYS A 37 -15.04 -5.97 -0.21
N LEU A 38 -16.03 -6.12 -1.10
CA LEU A 38 -15.98 -5.60 -2.46
C LEU A 38 -16.77 -4.29 -2.55
N PHE A 39 -16.28 -3.34 -3.34
CA PHE A 39 -16.93 -2.04 -3.56
C PHE A 39 -17.30 -1.87 -5.03
N ASP A 40 -18.53 -1.41 -5.28
CA ASP A 40 -18.98 -1.03 -6.62
C ASP A 40 -18.59 0.42 -6.98
N GLU A 41 -19.01 0.88 -8.17
CA GLU A 41 -18.78 2.25 -8.66
C GLU A 41 -19.47 3.34 -7.83
N HIS A 42 -20.45 2.98 -7.00
CA HIS A 42 -21.14 3.85 -6.07
C HIS A 42 -20.57 3.74 -4.64
N ASN A 43 -19.45 3.03 -4.48
CA ASN A 43 -18.79 2.76 -3.21
C ASN A 43 -19.71 2.00 -2.22
N GLN A 44 -20.66 1.21 -2.71
CA GLN A 44 -21.46 0.31 -1.89
C GLN A 44 -20.67 -0.95 -1.55
N GLU A 45 -20.68 -1.32 -0.27
CA GLU A 45 -19.93 -2.47 0.25
C GLU A 45 -20.75 -3.76 0.14
N THR A 46 -20.17 -4.78 -0.49
CA THR A 46 -20.63 -6.17 -0.42
C THR A 46 -19.62 -6.99 0.37
N LYS A 47 -20.06 -7.57 1.49
CA LYS A 47 -19.21 -8.38 2.38
C LYS A 47 -19.41 -9.86 2.08
N ILE A 48 -18.30 -10.59 1.97
CA ILE A 48 -18.26 -12.02 1.68
C ILE A 48 -17.44 -12.68 2.79
N GLU A 49 -18.03 -13.61 3.51
CA GLU A 49 -17.31 -14.40 4.51
C GLU A 49 -16.28 -15.30 3.81
N VAL A 50 -15.04 -15.23 4.27
CA VAL A 50 -13.95 -16.11 3.80
C VAL A 50 -13.88 -17.30 4.75
N THR A 51 -14.38 -18.45 4.32
CA THR A 51 -14.49 -19.64 5.17
C THR A 51 -13.31 -20.59 5.04
N GLU A 52 -12.62 -20.59 3.89
CA GLU A 52 -11.51 -21.49 3.67
C GLU A 52 -10.22 -20.95 4.29
N ARG A 53 -9.53 -21.83 5.01
CA ARG A 53 -8.28 -21.50 5.69
C ARG A 53 -7.31 -22.67 5.60
N THR A 54 -6.17 -22.43 4.98
CA THR A 54 -5.03 -23.37 4.97
C THR A 54 -3.93 -22.80 5.85
N HIS A 55 -3.59 -23.47 6.95
CA HIS A 55 -2.72 -22.95 8.01
C HIS A 55 -3.23 -21.60 8.55
N TYR A 56 -2.46 -20.52 8.35
CA TYR A 56 -2.76 -19.17 8.83
C TYR A 56 -3.25 -18.26 7.71
N ILE A 57 -3.58 -18.82 6.55
CA ILE A 57 -3.96 -18.07 5.34
C ILE A 57 -5.42 -18.36 5.02
N TRP A 58 -6.22 -17.31 5.03
CA TRP A 58 -7.62 -17.28 4.62
C TRP A 58 -7.67 -17.05 3.12
N HIS A 59 -8.50 -17.81 2.40
CA HIS A 59 -8.55 -17.68 0.95
C HIS A 59 -9.92 -17.93 0.35
N ILE A 60 -10.19 -17.31 -0.79
CA ILE A 60 -11.42 -17.47 -1.56
C ILE A 60 -11.14 -17.16 -3.02
N TYR A 61 -11.84 -17.82 -3.93
CA TYR A 61 -11.79 -17.49 -5.35
C TYR A 61 -13.16 -17.04 -5.84
N LEU A 62 -13.19 -15.87 -6.47
CA LEU A 62 -14.40 -15.29 -7.05
C LEU A 62 -14.30 -15.32 -8.58
N PRO A 63 -15.09 -16.15 -9.27
CA PRO A 63 -15.20 -16.08 -10.72
C PRO A 63 -15.79 -14.73 -11.13
N GLU A 64 -15.54 -14.31 -12.37
CA GLU A 64 -16.14 -13.11 -13.00
C GLU A 64 -15.74 -11.75 -12.40
N ILE A 65 -15.10 -11.71 -11.24
CA ILE A 65 -14.42 -10.51 -10.76
C ILE A 65 -13.23 -10.22 -11.67
N SER A 66 -13.13 -8.98 -12.13
CA SER A 66 -12.06 -8.50 -13.00
C SER A 66 -11.07 -7.62 -12.26
N HIS A 67 -9.94 -7.34 -12.90
CA HIS A 67 -9.05 -6.26 -12.48
C HIS A 67 -9.79 -4.91 -12.46
N GLY A 68 -9.32 -3.97 -11.65
CA GLY A 68 -10.01 -2.71 -11.32
C GLY A 68 -11.01 -2.84 -10.17
N GLN A 69 -11.34 -4.06 -9.73
CA GLN A 69 -12.20 -4.26 -8.55
C GLN A 69 -11.57 -3.67 -7.30
N PHE A 70 -12.32 -2.80 -6.63
CA PHE A 70 -11.97 -2.26 -5.32
C PHE A 70 -12.35 -3.23 -4.21
N TYR A 71 -11.44 -3.43 -3.27
CA TYR A 71 -11.66 -4.31 -2.14
C TYR A 71 -10.92 -3.87 -0.88
N GLY A 72 -11.28 -4.47 0.24
CA GLY A 72 -10.56 -4.44 1.50
C GLY A 72 -10.99 -5.63 2.36
N TYR A 73 -10.52 -5.67 3.61
CA TYR A 73 -10.89 -6.71 4.55
C TYR A 73 -11.49 -6.14 5.83
N ARG A 74 -12.39 -6.90 6.45
CA ARG A 74 -12.73 -6.75 7.86
C ARG A 74 -12.31 -8.01 8.57
N VAL A 75 -11.48 -7.86 9.60
CA VAL A 75 -10.90 -8.99 10.31
C VAL A 75 -11.42 -8.99 11.74
N HIS A 76 -12.01 -10.12 12.11
CA HIS A 76 -12.61 -10.35 13.43
C HIS A 76 -11.60 -11.08 14.31
N GLY A 77 -11.65 -10.78 15.60
CA GLY A 77 -10.80 -11.41 16.60
C GLY A 77 -10.97 -10.74 17.96
N PRO A 78 -10.23 -11.20 18.98
CA PRO A 78 -10.26 -10.61 20.31
C PRO A 78 -9.75 -9.16 20.31
N TYR A 79 -10.47 -8.27 20.98
CA TYR A 79 -9.98 -6.94 21.30
C TYR A 79 -9.50 -6.92 22.74
N GLU A 80 -8.24 -7.24 22.93
CA GLU A 80 -7.55 -7.25 24.22
C GLU A 80 -6.25 -6.42 24.10
N PRO A 81 -6.34 -5.07 24.04
CA PRO A 81 -5.17 -4.23 23.83
C PRO A 81 -4.05 -4.45 24.84
N GLN A 82 -4.38 -4.81 26.09
CA GLN A 82 -3.40 -5.15 27.13
C GLN A 82 -2.51 -6.35 26.75
N ASN A 83 -3.02 -7.26 25.92
CA ASN A 83 -2.32 -8.45 25.42
C ASN A 83 -1.81 -8.25 23.99
N GLY A 84 -1.91 -7.04 23.43
CA GLY A 84 -1.52 -6.73 22.05
C GLY A 84 -2.52 -7.15 20.97
N LEU A 85 -3.69 -7.70 21.34
CA LEU A 85 -4.72 -8.12 20.39
C LEU A 85 -5.64 -6.93 20.09
N ARG A 86 -5.61 -6.43 18.84
CA ARG A 86 -6.24 -5.15 18.46
C ARG A 86 -7.23 -5.29 17.29
N PHE A 87 -7.89 -6.44 17.18
CA PHE A 87 -8.87 -6.71 16.13
C PHE A 87 -10.11 -5.81 16.24
N ASN A 88 -10.49 -5.15 15.15
CA ASN A 88 -11.71 -4.34 15.11
C ASN A 88 -12.32 -4.37 13.70
N ALA A 89 -13.31 -5.24 13.50
CA ALA A 89 -13.99 -5.42 12.21
C ALA A 89 -14.82 -4.21 11.75
N ASN A 90 -15.04 -3.20 12.61
CA ASN A 90 -15.63 -1.92 12.17
C ASN A 90 -14.66 -1.13 11.29
N LYS A 91 -13.37 -1.46 11.33
CA LYS A 91 -12.34 -0.82 10.51
C LYS A 91 -12.14 -1.62 9.23
N LEU A 92 -12.35 -0.97 8.09
CA LEU A 92 -11.95 -1.50 6.79
C LEU A 92 -10.42 -1.46 6.70
N LEU A 93 -9.82 -2.58 6.30
CA LEU A 93 -8.37 -2.76 6.24
C LEU A 93 -7.89 -2.90 4.80
N ILE A 94 -6.74 -2.30 4.51
CA ILE A 94 -5.99 -2.46 3.26
C ILE A 94 -5.39 -3.86 3.24
N ASP A 95 -5.34 -4.50 2.07
CA ASP A 95 -4.61 -5.76 1.89
C ASP A 95 -3.09 -5.49 1.97
N PRO A 96 -2.34 -6.12 2.89
CA PRO A 96 -0.88 -5.98 3.00
C PRO A 96 -0.13 -6.30 1.71
N TYR A 97 -0.74 -7.10 0.84
CA TYR A 97 -0.21 -7.57 -0.44
C TYR A 97 -0.81 -6.83 -1.64
N ALA A 98 -1.64 -5.80 -1.41
CA ALA A 98 -2.21 -4.97 -2.46
C ALA A 98 -1.12 -4.45 -3.39
N LYS A 99 -1.31 -4.65 -4.70
CA LYS A 99 -0.41 -4.12 -5.74
C LYS A 99 -0.79 -2.70 -6.17
N SER A 100 -1.94 -2.21 -5.73
CA SER A 100 -2.47 -0.87 -5.99
C SER A 100 -3.41 -0.45 -4.85
N ILE A 101 -3.31 0.80 -4.43
CA ILE A 101 -4.16 1.43 -3.40
C ILE A 101 -4.75 2.72 -3.99
N ALA A 102 -6.08 2.82 -3.98
CA ALA A 102 -6.86 3.84 -4.69
C ALA A 102 -6.96 5.18 -3.95
N GLY A 103 -5.83 5.74 -3.52
CA GLY A 103 -5.79 7.09 -2.94
C GLY A 103 -5.10 7.19 -1.58
N PRO A 104 -4.99 8.42 -1.06
CA PRO A 104 -4.53 8.67 0.31
C PRO A 104 -5.62 8.33 1.34
N VAL A 105 -5.22 8.24 2.61
CA VAL A 105 -6.17 8.21 3.74
C VAL A 105 -6.81 9.58 3.93
N ASN A 106 -8.14 9.61 4.08
CA ASN A 106 -8.88 10.78 4.49
C ASN A 106 -8.99 10.76 6.01
N TRP A 107 -8.23 11.61 6.71
CA TRP A 107 -8.19 11.57 8.17
C TRP A 107 -9.55 11.88 8.80
N HIS A 108 -10.01 10.95 9.62
CA HIS A 108 -11.26 11.02 10.36
C HIS A 108 -11.15 10.12 11.60
N GLU A 109 -11.82 10.46 12.69
CA GLU A 109 -11.74 9.69 13.95
C GLU A 109 -12.11 8.21 13.78
N SER A 110 -12.92 7.87 12.78
CA SER A 110 -13.32 6.49 12.51
C SER A 110 -12.19 5.58 12.04
N VAL A 111 -11.07 6.11 11.54
CA VAL A 111 -9.91 5.28 11.13
C VAL A 111 -9.10 4.76 12.32
N PHE A 112 -9.44 5.16 13.54
CA PHE A 112 -8.83 4.65 14.77
C PHE A 112 -9.67 3.50 15.33
N GLY A 113 -8.99 2.42 15.76
CA GLY A 113 -9.61 1.26 16.43
C GLY A 113 -10.24 1.57 17.79
N TYR A 114 -9.98 2.76 18.32
CA TYR A 114 -10.35 3.23 19.66
C TYR A 114 -10.93 4.65 19.58
N ASN A 115 -11.56 5.11 20.66
CA ASN A 115 -12.18 6.43 20.72
C ASN A 115 -11.16 7.50 21.14
N LEU A 116 -10.89 8.48 20.26
CA LEU A 116 -9.85 9.50 20.47
C LEU A 116 -10.06 10.35 21.73
N ASN A 117 -11.32 10.59 22.10
CA ASN A 117 -11.71 11.44 23.23
C ASN A 117 -12.02 10.66 24.53
N ASP A 118 -11.87 9.34 24.51
CA ASP A 118 -12.09 8.50 25.69
C ASP A 118 -10.87 8.56 26.62
N GLU A 119 -11.11 8.62 27.93
CA GLU A 119 -10.05 8.63 28.95
C GLU A 119 -9.16 7.37 28.86
N ALA A 120 -9.75 6.23 28.47
CA ALA A 120 -9.04 4.96 28.31
C ALA A 120 -8.20 4.90 27.03
N LYS A 121 -8.35 5.86 26.10
CA LYS A 121 -7.61 5.96 24.82
C LYS A 121 -7.57 4.64 24.06
N ASP A 122 -6.39 4.08 23.77
CA ASP A 122 -6.17 2.86 22.98
C ASP A 122 -6.69 1.57 23.64
N LEU A 123 -7.20 1.67 24.88
CA LEU A 123 -7.92 0.58 25.55
C LEU A 123 -9.43 0.61 25.26
N SER A 124 -9.97 1.73 24.78
CA SER A 124 -11.38 1.85 24.39
C SER A 124 -11.63 1.20 23.03
N PHE A 125 -12.87 0.85 22.73
CA PHE A 125 -13.25 0.22 21.47
C PHE A 125 -14.16 1.14 20.65
N SER A 126 -13.73 1.49 19.42
CA SER A 126 -14.53 2.29 18.50
C SER A 126 -15.37 1.41 17.57
N THR A 127 -16.68 1.65 17.54
CA THR A 127 -17.62 0.94 16.63
C THR A 127 -17.90 1.68 15.33
N THR A 128 -17.27 2.85 15.10
CA THR A 128 -17.55 3.68 13.92
C THR A 128 -16.91 3.08 12.68
N ASP A 129 -17.68 2.96 11.59
CA ASP A 129 -17.17 2.45 10.32
C ASP A 129 -16.13 3.39 9.67
N SER A 130 -15.01 2.82 9.24
CA SER A 130 -13.92 3.56 8.57
C SER A 130 -13.99 3.51 7.05
N SER A 131 -14.86 2.69 6.44
CA SER A 131 -14.90 2.47 4.99
C SER A 131 -14.98 3.73 4.11
N PRO A 132 -15.64 4.84 4.50
CA PRO A 132 -15.66 6.06 3.69
C PRO A 132 -14.32 6.81 3.66
N TYR A 133 -13.43 6.53 4.62
CA TYR A 133 -12.23 7.32 4.91
C TYR A 133 -10.92 6.58 4.59
N ILE A 134 -10.99 5.26 4.42
CA ILE A 134 -9.87 4.39 4.06
C ILE A 134 -9.80 4.21 2.53
N PRO A 135 -8.60 4.29 1.90
CA PRO A 135 -8.44 3.97 0.50
C PRO A 135 -8.58 2.47 0.27
N LYS A 136 -9.10 2.09 -0.89
CA LYS A 136 -9.41 0.69 -1.21
C LYS A 136 -8.20 0.06 -1.88
N SER A 137 -7.97 -1.22 -1.60
CA SER A 137 -7.05 -2.04 -2.38
C SER A 137 -7.66 -2.28 -3.76
N VAL A 138 -6.84 -2.41 -4.79
CA VAL A 138 -7.31 -2.63 -6.17
C VAL A 138 -6.71 -3.89 -6.75
N VAL A 139 -7.57 -4.74 -7.32
CA VAL A 139 -7.12 -5.90 -8.10
C VAL A 139 -6.48 -5.38 -9.38
N ILE A 140 -5.23 -5.75 -9.66
CA ILE A 140 -4.54 -5.32 -10.88
C ILE A 140 -4.54 -6.40 -11.95
N ASN A 141 -4.36 -5.99 -13.20
CA ASN A 141 -3.89 -6.90 -14.25
C ASN A 141 -2.37 -7.03 -14.13
N PRO A 142 -1.81 -8.22 -13.89
CA PRO A 142 -0.36 -8.39 -13.79
C PRO A 142 0.34 -8.26 -15.15
N ASN A 143 -0.36 -8.52 -16.25
CA ASN A 143 0.20 -8.53 -17.59
C ASN A 143 0.62 -7.12 -18.02
N PHE A 144 1.85 -7.02 -18.53
CA PHE A 144 2.42 -5.79 -19.08
C PHE A 144 3.39 -6.19 -20.20
N ASP A 145 3.30 -5.52 -21.34
CA ASP A 145 4.19 -5.77 -22.46
C ASP A 145 5.53 -5.05 -22.23
N TRP A 146 6.54 -5.81 -21.82
CA TRP A 146 7.90 -5.30 -21.63
C TRP A 146 8.66 -5.10 -22.94
N GLU A 147 8.10 -5.45 -24.10
CA GLU A 147 8.83 -5.50 -25.38
C GLU A 147 10.13 -6.31 -25.24
N ASP A 148 11.27 -5.72 -25.58
CA ASP A 148 12.62 -6.29 -25.50
C ASP A 148 13.41 -5.81 -24.28
N ASP A 149 12.74 -5.30 -23.24
CA ASP A 149 13.38 -4.78 -22.03
C ASP A 149 14.37 -5.79 -21.43
N GLN A 150 15.57 -5.30 -21.14
CA GLN A 150 16.58 -6.02 -20.39
C GLN A 150 17.14 -5.10 -19.31
N LYS A 151 17.39 -5.67 -18.13
CA LYS A 151 18.08 -4.96 -17.07
C LYS A 151 19.46 -4.49 -17.58
N PRO A 152 19.84 -3.21 -17.42
CA PRO A 152 21.13 -2.70 -17.88
C PRO A 152 22.36 -3.41 -17.27
N ASP A 153 22.25 -3.89 -16.03
CA ASP A 153 23.25 -4.70 -15.30
C ASP A 153 24.66 -4.09 -15.29
N ILE A 154 24.73 -2.84 -14.85
CA ILE A 154 25.97 -2.04 -14.85
C ILE A 154 26.84 -2.51 -13.67
N PRO A 155 28.12 -2.87 -13.90
CA PRO A 155 29.00 -3.30 -12.82
C PRO A 155 29.13 -2.22 -11.74
N LEU A 156 29.07 -2.62 -10.46
CA LEU A 156 29.05 -1.68 -9.33
C LEU A 156 30.21 -0.66 -9.32
N HIS A 157 31.38 -1.04 -9.85
CA HIS A 157 32.56 -0.16 -9.93
C HIS A 157 32.47 0.89 -11.05
N GLU A 158 31.51 0.76 -11.96
CA GLU A 158 31.18 1.70 -13.03
C GLU A 158 29.91 2.52 -12.68
N THR A 159 29.22 2.17 -11.59
CA THR A 159 27.95 2.80 -11.21
C THR A 159 28.14 4.23 -10.68
N LEU A 160 27.36 5.16 -11.22
CA LEU A 160 27.15 6.52 -10.72
C LEU A 160 25.67 6.69 -10.35
N ILE A 161 25.40 6.66 -9.06
CA ILE A 161 24.05 6.77 -8.49
C ILE A 161 23.61 8.23 -8.44
N TYR A 162 22.37 8.49 -8.86
CA TYR A 162 21.70 9.77 -8.75
C TYR A 162 20.42 9.65 -7.91
N GLU A 163 20.50 10.02 -6.64
CA GLU A 163 19.33 10.10 -5.76
C GLU A 163 18.38 11.21 -6.23
N THR A 164 17.10 10.88 -6.40
CA THR A 164 16.10 11.84 -6.85
C THR A 164 14.71 11.57 -6.29
N HIS A 165 13.94 12.65 -6.14
CA HIS A 165 12.55 12.59 -5.73
C HIS A 165 11.65 12.65 -6.97
N VAL A 166 10.80 11.63 -7.20
CA VAL A 166 9.89 11.53 -8.37
C VAL A 166 9.15 12.85 -8.64
N LYS A 167 8.47 13.38 -7.62
CA LYS A 167 7.80 14.69 -7.71
C LYS A 167 8.75 15.86 -7.99
N GLY A 168 9.70 16.11 -7.08
CA GLY A 168 10.56 17.29 -7.14
C GLY A 168 11.35 17.42 -8.44
N PHE A 169 11.80 16.29 -9.00
CA PHE A 169 12.67 16.26 -10.15
C PHE A 169 12.07 16.93 -11.39
N THR A 170 10.76 16.75 -11.60
CA THR A 170 10.09 17.22 -12.82
C THR A 170 8.96 18.21 -12.54
N LYS A 171 8.61 18.50 -11.27
CA LYS A 171 7.43 19.32 -10.95
C LYS A 171 7.44 20.71 -11.58
N LEU A 172 8.62 21.33 -11.68
CA LEU A 172 8.81 22.68 -12.21
C LEU A 172 9.45 22.70 -13.61
N LEU A 173 9.55 21.55 -14.28
CA LEU A 173 10.22 21.44 -15.57
C LEU A 173 9.28 21.91 -16.71
N PRO A 174 9.51 23.09 -17.33
CA PRO A 174 8.55 23.66 -18.29
C PRO A 174 8.45 22.87 -19.59
N GLU A 175 9.47 22.09 -19.93
CA GLU A 175 9.51 21.25 -21.14
C GLU A 175 8.50 20.10 -21.12
N LEU A 176 8.00 19.71 -19.93
CA LEU A 176 7.01 18.66 -19.80
C LEU A 176 5.59 19.23 -19.82
N PRO A 177 4.62 18.50 -20.41
CA PRO A 177 3.20 18.76 -20.20
C PRO A 177 2.85 18.82 -18.71
N GLU A 178 2.02 19.78 -18.31
CA GLU A 178 1.75 20.06 -16.90
C GLU A 178 1.18 18.86 -16.13
N ASN A 179 0.37 18.04 -16.80
CA ASN A 179 -0.29 16.87 -16.23
C ASN A 179 0.65 15.71 -15.88
N ILE A 180 1.88 15.69 -16.39
CA ILE A 180 2.89 14.66 -16.06
C ILE A 180 4.05 15.22 -15.22
N ARG A 181 4.01 16.49 -14.84
CA ARG A 181 5.07 17.10 -14.01
C ARG A 181 5.01 16.57 -12.58
N GLY A 182 6.11 15.96 -12.15
CA GLY A 182 6.26 15.35 -10.84
C GLY A 182 5.59 13.99 -10.70
N THR A 183 5.50 13.24 -11.80
CA THR A 183 4.94 11.89 -11.85
C THR A 183 5.95 10.89 -12.43
N TYR A 184 5.65 9.59 -12.35
CA TYR A 184 6.44 8.53 -12.96
C TYR A 184 6.61 8.76 -14.47
N ALA A 185 5.52 9.12 -15.18
CA ALA A 185 5.57 9.47 -16.61
C ALA A 185 6.48 10.67 -16.90
N GLY A 186 6.50 11.68 -16.02
CA GLY A 186 7.42 12.81 -16.15
C GLY A 186 8.88 12.39 -15.97
N LEU A 187 9.16 11.49 -15.03
CA LEU A 187 10.51 11.00 -14.76
C LEU A 187 11.12 10.25 -15.96
N SER A 188 10.30 9.52 -16.71
CA SER A 188 10.70 8.81 -17.92
C SER A 188 10.44 9.58 -19.22
N HIS A 189 10.08 10.87 -19.16
CA HIS A 189 9.86 11.66 -20.37
C HIS A 189 11.18 11.83 -21.15
N PRO A 190 11.18 11.87 -22.51
CA PRO A 190 12.40 11.99 -23.32
C PRO A 190 13.31 13.15 -22.93
N SER A 191 12.77 14.33 -22.59
CA SER A 191 13.56 15.46 -22.08
C SER A 191 14.31 15.13 -20.78
N THR A 192 13.64 14.45 -19.85
CA THR A 192 14.18 14.05 -18.57
C THR A 192 15.28 13.00 -18.75
N ILE A 193 15.04 11.98 -19.56
CA ILE A 193 16.02 10.96 -19.91
C ILE A 193 17.25 11.58 -20.59
N ASN A 194 17.05 12.48 -21.55
CA ASN A 194 18.15 13.18 -22.21
C ASN A 194 19.00 14.00 -21.23
N HIS A 195 18.38 14.61 -20.21
CA HIS A 195 19.11 15.29 -19.16
C HIS A 195 19.97 14.31 -18.35
N LEU A 196 19.40 13.21 -17.87
CA LEU A 196 20.12 12.18 -17.10
C LEU A 196 21.29 11.60 -17.89
N LYS A 197 21.10 11.29 -19.17
CA LYS A 197 22.17 10.81 -20.06
C LYS A 197 23.28 11.83 -20.28
N LYS A 198 22.94 13.12 -20.43
CA LYS A 198 23.92 14.20 -20.54
C LYS A 198 24.72 14.39 -19.26
N LEU A 199 24.10 14.19 -18.11
CA LEU A 199 24.77 14.23 -16.81
C LEU A 199 25.76 13.07 -16.64
N GLY A 200 25.52 11.94 -17.32
CA GLY A 200 26.42 10.79 -17.35
C GLY A 200 26.24 9.81 -16.19
N ILE A 201 25.11 9.90 -15.48
CA ILE A 201 24.74 8.96 -14.42
C ILE A 201 24.34 7.61 -15.02
N THR A 202 24.45 6.54 -14.23
CA THR A 202 24.15 5.18 -14.69
C THR A 202 22.93 4.59 -13.98
N ALA A 203 22.63 5.06 -12.78
CA ALA A 203 21.50 4.60 -11.98
C ALA A 203 20.77 5.80 -11.38
N VAL A 204 19.43 5.74 -11.40
CA VAL A 204 18.60 6.63 -10.57
C VAL A 204 18.21 5.88 -9.30
N GLU A 205 18.38 6.52 -8.15
CA GLU A 205 17.87 6.03 -6.88
C GLU A 205 16.66 6.86 -6.48
N LEU A 206 15.49 6.25 -6.50
CA LEU A 206 14.24 6.92 -6.19
C LEU A 206 14.04 6.96 -4.68
N MET A 207 13.80 8.15 -4.13
CA MET A 207 13.19 8.28 -2.81
C MET A 207 11.89 7.45 -2.71
N PRO A 208 11.40 7.11 -1.51
CA PRO A 208 10.35 6.11 -1.30
C PRO A 208 9.17 6.22 -2.28
N VAL A 209 8.95 5.12 -3.00
CA VAL A 209 7.83 4.98 -3.95
C VAL A 209 6.79 3.97 -3.48
N HIS A 210 7.01 3.25 -2.38
CA HIS A 210 5.92 2.49 -1.75
C HIS A 210 4.78 3.42 -1.35
N HIS A 211 3.55 2.95 -1.43
CA HIS A 211 2.39 3.75 -1.04
C HIS A 211 2.48 4.10 0.44
N PHE A 212 2.51 5.40 0.72
CA PHE A 212 2.75 5.94 2.06
C PHE A 212 1.62 6.86 2.53
N ILE A 213 1.62 7.19 3.81
CA ILE A 213 0.58 8.03 4.43
C ILE A 213 1.17 9.39 4.82
N ILE A 214 0.36 10.44 4.68
CA ILE A 214 0.64 11.75 5.26
C ILE A 214 0.16 11.74 6.69
N ASP A 215 1.04 11.94 7.65
CA ASP A 215 0.68 11.95 9.07
C ASP A 215 -0.41 12.98 9.40
N GLU A 216 -1.36 12.61 10.26
CA GLU A 216 -2.48 13.47 10.65
C GLU A 216 -2.01 14.83 11.19
N HIS A 217 -0.93 14.83 11.98
CA HIS A 217 -0.37 16.03 12.58
C HIS A 217 0.24 17.00 11.55
N LEU A 218 0.71 16.50 10.40
CA LEU A 218 1.16 17.33 9.29
C LEU A 218 -0.04 17.92 8.56
N GLN A 219 -1.06 17.11 8.28
CA GLN A 219 -2.26 17.57 7.60
C GLN A 219 -2.99 18.66 8.40
N LYS A 220 -3.10 18.51 9.73
CA LYS A 220 -3.65 19.53 10.65
C LYS A 220 -2.91 20.87 10.59
N LYS A 221 -1.64 20.87 10.15
CA LYS A 221 -0.81 22.07 9.96
C LYS A 221 -0.77 22.55 8.50
N GLY A 222 -1.53 21.94 7.59
CA GLY A 222 -1.45 22.23 6.15
C GLY A 222 -0.14 21.77 5.50
N LEU A 223 0.59 20.86 6.14
CA LEU A 223 1.83 20.27 5.63
C LEU A 223 1.55 18.90 4.99
N SER A 224 2.55 18.35 4.30
CA SER A 224 2.52 17.02 3.71
C SER A 224 3.79 16.26 4.08
N ASN A 225 3.71 14.94 4.14
CA ASN A 225 4.91 14.11 4.03
C ASN A 225 5.37 14.18 2.57
N TYR A 226 6.53 14.81 2.34
CA TYR A 226 7.09 14.98 1.00
C TYR A 226 7.91 13.75 0.60
N TRP A 227 8.86 13.35 1.46
CA TRP A 227 9.83 12.29 1.17
C TRP A 227 9.24 10.89 1.05
N GLY A 228 8.21 10.56 1.83
CA GLY A 228 7.52 9.28 1.73
C GLY A 228 8.00 8.14 2.64
N TYR A 229 8.89 8.42 3.59
CA TYR A 229 9.33 7.45 4.61
C TYR A 229 8.24 7.19 5.67
N ASN A 230 7.07 6.71 5.25
CA ASN A 230 5.94 6.35 6.13
C ASN A 230 5.02 5.33 5.43
N THR A 231 5.56 4.15 5.11
CA THR A 231 4.92 3.18 4.19
C THR A 231 3.71 2.49 4.83
N ILE A 232 2.67 2.23 4.02
CA ILE A 232 1.57 1.32 4.37
C ILE A 232 1.38 0.19 3.34
N GLY A 233 1.72 0.43 2.07
CA GLY A 233 1.58 -0.54 0.99
C GLY A 233 2.92 -0.93 0.37
N PHE A 234 3.54 -2.00 0.86
CA PHE A 234 4.88 -2.46 0.43
C PHE A 234 4.96 -2.99 -1.01
N PHE A 235 3.81 -3.21 -1.66
CA PHE A 235 3.76 -3.73 -3.03
C PHE A 235 3.05 -2.80 -4.01
N ALA A 236 2.57 -1.65 -3.53
CA ALA A 236 1.86 -0.67 -4.33
C ALA A 236 2.75 0.57 -4.54
N PRO A 237 3.01 1.01 -5.78
CA PRO A 237 3.65 2.29 -6.01
C PRO A 237 2.71 3.43 -5.57
N ASP A 238 3.26 4.51 -5.03
CA ASP A 238 2.46 5.60 -4.47
C ASP A 238 1.63 6.28 -5.57
N VAL A 239 0.32 6.32 -5.32
CA VAL A 239 -0.67 6.84 -6.27
C VAL A 239 -0.47 8.33 -6.58
N ARG A 240 0.10 9.12 -5.67
CA ARG A 240 0.27 10.58 -5.85
C ARG A 240 1.37 10.92 -6.85
N TYR A 241 2.17 9.94 -7.23
CA TYR A 241 3.18 10.07 -8.28
C TYR A 241 2.69 9.50 -9.62
N SER A 242 1.43 9.06 -9.74
CA SER A 242 0.84 8.70 -11.03
C SER A 242 0.11 9.90 -11.66
N SER A 243 0.24 10.02 -12.98
CA SER A 243 -0.55 10.89 -13.85
C SER A 243 -1.73 10.17 -14.52
N SER A 244 -1.79 8.84 -14.43
CA SER A 244 -2.68 8.00 -15.23
C SER A 244 -3.95 7.54 -14.52
N GLY A 245 -4.05 7.68 -13.20
CA GLY A 245 -5.24 7.28 -12.43
C GLY A 245 -4.91 6.68 -11.07
N MET A 246 -5.93 6.07 -10.45
CA MET A 246 -5.82 5.45 -9.12
C MET A 246 -6.45 4.05 -9.04
N HIS A 247 -6.86 3.48 -10.16
CA HIS A 247 -7.55 2.18 -10.27
C HIS A 247 -6.58 1.06 -10.70
N GLY A 248 -5.28 1.24 -10.47
CA GLY A 248 -4.22 0.32 -10.91
C GLY A 248 -3.29 0.90 -11.97
N GLU A 249 -3.64 2.04 -12.57
CA GLU A 249 -2.82 2.70 -13.58
C GLU A 249 -1.46 3.14 -13.05
N GLN A 250 -1.33 3.42 -11.75
CA GLN A 250 -0.04 3.74 -11.13
C GLN A 250 0.99 2.61 -11.28
N VAL A 251 0.55 1.35 -11.32
CA VAL A 251 1.44 0.20 -11.55
C VAL A 251 1.90 0.16 -13.00
N ILE A 252 1.00 0.43 -13.94
CA ILE A 252 1.31 0.46 -15.37
C ILE A 252 2.29 1.61 -15.65
N GLU A 253 2.02 2.80 -15.11
CA GLU A 253 2.87 3.98 -15.28
C GLU A 253 4.27 3.77 -14.67
N PHE A 254 4.35 3.12 -13.50
CA PHE A 254 5.63 2.77 -12.89
C PHE A 254 6.43 1.77 -13.75
N LYS A 255 5.78 0.72 -14.27
CA LYS A 255 6.42 -0.25 -15.18
C LYS A 255 6.90 0.43 -16.47
N GLN A 256 6.08 1.32 -17.04
CA GLN A 256 6.46 2.09 -18.23
C GLN A 256 7.67 2.99 -17.95
N MET A 257 7.71 3.64 -16.79
CA MET A 257 8.85 4.45 -16.39
C MET A 257 10.14 3.62 -16.32
N VAL A 258 10.09 2.44 -15.67
CA VAL A 258 11.25 1.53 -15.59
C VAL A 258 11.71 1.10 -16.98
N LYS A 259 10.78 0.64 -17.83
CA LYS A 259 11.06 0.20 -19.21
C LYS A 259 11.75 1.29 -20.04
N GLU A 260 11.28 2.54 -19.96
CA GLU A 260 11.89 3.64 -20.71
C GLU A 260 13.26 4.06 -20.16
N LEU A 261 13.47 3.96 -18.84
CA LEU A 261 14.80 4.18 -18.24
C LEU A 261 15.79 3.08 -18.63
N HIS A 262 15.37 1.82 -18.61
CA HIS A 262 16.18 0.69 -19.07
C HIS A 262 16.56 0.81 -20.55
N LYS A 263 15.61 1.14 -21.43
CA LYS A 263 15.89 1.44 -22.85
C LYS A 263 16.95 2.54 -23.03
N ALA A 264 17.03 3.47 -22.09
CA ALA A 264 18.03 4.53 -22.10
C ALA A 264 19.41 4.10 -21.56
N GLY A 265 19.51 2.89 -20.99
CA GLY A 265 20.67 2.34 -20.31
C GLY A 265 20.80 2.77 -18.86
N LEU A 266 19.70 3.15 -18.19
CA LEU A 266 19.68 3.62 -16.81
C LEU A 266 19.10 2.56 -15.88
N GLU A 267 19.83 2.20 -14.84
CA GLU A 267 19.33 1.35 -13.77
C GLU A 267 18.36 2.11 -12.86
N VAL A 268 17.41 1.39 -12.25
CA VAL A 268 16.46 1.93 -11.29
C VAL A 268 16.66 1.23 -9.94
N ILE A 269 17.06 2.01 -8.95
CA ILE A 269 17.15 1.62 -7.54
C ILE A 269 15.99 2.33 -6.83
N ILE A 270 15.35 1.64 -5.88
CA ILE A 270 14.29 2.21 -5.06
C ILE A 270 14.72 2.21 -3.60
N ASP A 271 14.53 3.33 -2.93
CA ASP A 271 14.60 3.41 -1.47
C ASP A 271 13.40 2.67 -0.88
N VAL A 272 13.66 1.79 0.09
CA VAL A 272 12.68 0.90 0.70
C VAL A 272 12.66 1.05 2.21
N VAL A 273 11.47 1.28 2.75
CA VAL A 273 11.20 1.29 4.19
C VAL A 273 10.49 0.00 4.55
N TYR A 274 11.18 -0.89 5.27
CA TYR A 274 10.60 -2.13 5.83
C TYR A 274 10.65 -2.20 7.36
N ASN A 275 11.29 -1.22 8.00
CA ASN A 275 11.59 -1.24 9.43
C ASN A 275 10.47 -0.65 10.30
N HIS A 276 9.47 0.01 9.72
CA HIS A 276 8.28 0.54 10.40
C HIS A 276 7.12 0.71 9.41
N THR A 277 5.94 1.03 9.93
CA THR A 277 4.74 1.35 9.15
C THR A 277 4.12 2.70 9.54
N ALA A 278 3.24 3.20 8.69
CA ALA A 278 2.40 4.37 8.96
C ALA A 278 1.29 4.19 10.00
N GLU A 279 1.16 3.02 10.61
CA GLU A 279 0.21 2.85 11.71
C GLU A 279 0.75 3.36 13.05
N GLY A 280 2.02 3.75 13.13
CA GLY A 280 2.64 4.32 14.34
C GLY A 280 2.49 3.45 15.60
N SER A 281 2.50 4.07 16.77
CA SER A 281 2.37 3.39 18.07
C SER A 281 0.92 3.03 18.40
N GLU A 282 0.62 2.60 19.63
CA GLU A 282 -0.74 2.25 20.10
C GLU A 282 -1.79 3.34 19.88
N LEU A 283 -1.37 4.61 19.81
CA LEU A 283 -2.23 5.77 19.53
C LEU A 283 -2.34 6.13 18.04
N GLY A 284 -1.74 5.32 17.17
CA GLY A 284 -1.89 5.46 15.72
C GLY A 284 -3.17 4.80 15.18
N PRO A 285 -3.44 4.99 13.88
CA PRO A 285 -4.66 4.50 13.24
C PRO A 285 -4.66 2.96 13.09
N THR A 286 -5.79 2.41 12.67
CA THR A 286 -5.96 0.98 12.34
C THR A 286 -6.39 0.86 10.88
N LEU A 287 -5.42 0.60 10.01
CA LEU A 287 -5.52 0.74 8.56
C LEU A 287 -5.22 -0.57 7.81
N CYS A 288 -4.30 -1.39 8.33
CA CYS A 288 -3.78 -2.58 7.66
C CYS A 288 -3.34 -3.60 8.72
N PHE A 289 -2.03 -3.70 8.98
CA PHE A 289 -1.37 -4.74 9.77
C PHE A 289 -1.94 -4.90 11.18
N ARG A 290 -2.20 -3.79 11.88
CA ARG A 290 -2.74 -3.77 13.25
C ARG A 290 -4.09 -4.46 13.36
N GLY A 291 -4.95 -4.23 12.38
CA GLY A 291 -6.29 -4.83 12.35
C GLY A 291 -6.28 -6.28 11.86
N ILE A 292 -5.26 -6.66 11.08
CA ILE A 292 -5.14 -8.01 10.48
C ILE A 292 -4.53 -9.00 11.47
N ASP A 293 -3.36 -8.67 12.04
CA ASP A 293 -2.70 -9.52 13.02
C ASP A 293 -1.59 -8.75 13.77
N ASN A 294 -1.98 -7.87 14.69
CA ASN A 294 -1.08 -6.97 15.40
C ASN A 294 0.21 -7.62 15.97
N PRO A 295 0.14 -8.70 16.79
CA PRO A 295 1.34 -9.30 17.38
C PRO A 295 2.20 -10.07 16.36
N CYS A 296 1.69 -10.38 15.18
CA CYS A 296 2.48 -11.02 14.13
C CYS A 296 3.28 -10.02 13.30
N TYR A 297 2.73 -8.82 13.08
CA TYR A 297 3.36 -7.81 12.22
C TYR A 297 4.25 -6.83 13.00
N TYR A 298 3.94 -6.55 14.27
CA TYR A 298 4.68 -5.58 15.07
C TYR A 298 5.43 -6.21 16.21
N ARG A 299 6.62 -5.66 16.49
CA ARG A 299 7.35 -6.01 17.71
C ARG A 299 6.73 -5.29 18.91
N LEU A 300 6.12 -6.06 19.80
CA LEU A 300 5.55 -5.57 21.06
C LEU A 300 6.61 -5.59 22.17
N THR A 301 6.43 -4.82 23.25
CA THR A 301 7.38 -4.82 24.37
C THR A 301 7.23 -6.09 25.20
N ASP A 302 8.36 -6.66 25.66
CA ASP A 302 8.38 -7.95 26.37
C ASP A 302 7.65 -7.91 27.74
N ASP A 303 7.59 -6.73 28.36
CA ASP A 303 6.97 -6.50 29.66
C ASP A 303 5.49 -6.12 29.57
N ASN A 304 5.04 -5.59 28.42
CA ASN A 304 3.69 -5.12 28.22
C ASN A 304 3.30 -5.10 26.73
N ASN A 305 2.67 -6.19 26.28
CA ASN A 305 2.23 -6.37 24.89
C ASN A 305 1.25 -5.29 24.38
N ARG A 306 0.74 -4.40 25.23
CA ARG A 306 -0.01 -3.22 24.80
C ARG A 306 0.81 -2.27 23.93
N TYR A 307 2.09 -2.13 24.25
CA TYR A 307 2.97 -1.13 23.67
C TYR A 307 3.87 -1.73 22.59
N TYR A 308 4.37 -0.85 21.73
CA TYR A 308 5.20 -1.19 20.59
C TYR A 308 6.66 -0.90 20.93
N MET A 309 7.55 -1.79 20.53
CA MET A 309 8.98 -1.51 20.53
C MET A 309 9.28 -0.57 19.35
N ASP A 310 9.99 0.52 19.63
CA ASP A 310 10.29 1.55 18.62
C ASP A 310 11.80 1.76 18.51
N TYR A 311 12.42 1.04 17.57
CA TYR A 311 13.83 1.23 17.22
C TYR A 311 14.04 2.24 16.08
N THR A 312 12.96 2.68 15.42
CA THR A 312 13.00 3.56 14.26
C THR A 312 12.76 5.03 14.63
N GLY A 313 12.15 5.29 15.80
CA GLY A 313 11.69 6.61 16.22
C GLY A 313 10.38 7.03 15.56
N THR A 314 9.60 6.08 15.02
CA THR A 314 8.35 6.33 14.28
C THR A 314 7.12 5.71 14.93
N GLY A 315 7.27 5.15 16.13
CA GLY A 315 6.22 4.59 16.96
C GLY A 315 6.06 3.07 16.89
N ASN A 316 6.67 2.38 15.91
CA ASN A 316 6.65 0.92 15.81
C ASN A 316 7.90 0.38 15.11
N THR A 317 8.11 -0.93 15.20
CA THR A 317 9.10 -1.69 14.44
C THR A 317 8.52 -3.02 13.99
#